data_AF-A0A815PF66-F1
#
_entry.id   AF-A0A815PF66-F1
#
_cell.length_a   1.000
_cell.length_b   1.000
_cell.length_c   1.000
_cell.angle_alpha   90.00
_cell.angle_beta   90.00
_cell.angle_gamma   90.00
#
_symmetry.space_group_name_H-M   'P 1'
#
loop_
_entity.id
_entity.type
_entity.pdbx_description
1 polymer ?
#
loop_
_entity_poly.entity_id
_entity_poly.type
_entity_poly.pdbx_seq_one_letter_code
_entity_poly.pdbx_strand_id
1 'polypeptide(L)'
;QIRLTTYLQIDATYKLTWNNLPLLVFGSTDANRHFKPFGIALISHDENAECYKQLFNSINTLAIQEFNHPCLINQLMGDGAQGVL
;
A
#
# COMPACT_ATOMS: atom_id res chain seq x y z
N GLN A 1 4.94 -23.31 3.26
CA GLN A 1 5.22 -22.00 3.90
C GLN A 1 4.60 -20.93 3.02
N ILE A 2 3.59 -20.21 3.50
CA ILE A 2 3.04 -19.04 2.79
C ILE A 2 4.13 -17.97 2.84
N ARG A 3 4.63 -17.54 1.68
CA ARG A 3 5.51 -16.37 1.58
C ARG A 3 4.65 -15.22 1.08
N LEU A 4 4.33 -14.30 1.98
CA LEU A 4 3.77 -13.02 1.59
C LEU A 4 4.85 -12.21 0.87
N THR A 5 4.42 -11.35 -0.05
CA THR A 5 5.33 -10.46 -0.78
C THR A 5 6.08 -9.54 0.18
N THR A 6 7.35 -9.27 -0.09
CA THR A 6 8.16 -8.32 0.69
C THR A 6 8.13 -6.91 0.12
N TYR A 7 7.51 -6.72 -1.04
CA TYR A 7 7.44 -5.45 -1.74
C TYR A 7 5.99 -5.02 -1.99
N LEU A 8 5.75 -3.74 -1.78
CA LEU A 8 4.48 -3.08 -2.05
C LEU A 8 4.68 -2.05 -3.16
N GLN A 9 3.79 -2.08 -4.13
CA GLN A 9 3.66 -1.02 -5.12
C GLN A 9 2.49 -0.14 -4.69
N ILE A 10 2.72 1.17 -4.62
CA ILE A 10 1.71 2.19 -4.30
C ILE A 10 1.74 3.24 -5.40
N ASP A 11 0.56 3.65 -5.85
CA ASP A 11 0.36 4.73 -6.82
C ASP A 11 -0.75 5.66 -6.31
N ALA A 12 -0.51 6.97 -6.32
CA ALA A 12 -1.50 7.96 -5.92
C ALA A 12 -2.34 8.40 -7.13
N THR A 13 -3.66 8.29 -7.02
CA THR A 13 -4.60 8.78 -8.04
C THR A 13 -5.60 9.76 -7.46
N TYR A 14 -5.86 10.85 -8.18
CA TYR A 14 -6.77 11.92 -7.76
C TYR A 14 -8.15 11.83 -8.43
N LYS A 15 -8.40 10.77 -9.22
CA LYS A 15 -9.53 10.72 -10.18
C LYS A 15 -10.86 10.23 -9.60
N LEU A 16 -10.94 9.85 -8.32
CA LEU A 16 -12.06 9.06 -7.78
C LEU A 16 -12.83 9.70 -6.61
N THR A 17 -12.55 10.94 -6.22
CA THR A 17 -13.20 11.56 -5.04
C THR A 17 -13.86 12.89 -5.40
N TRP A 18 -15.11 13.09 -4.97
CA TRP A 18 -15.85 14.36 -5.15
C TRP A 18 -15.12 15.57 -4.51
N ASN A 19 -14.30 15.30 -3.50
CA ASN A 19 -13.52 16.29 -2.75
C ASN A 19 -12.04 16.38 -3.17
N ASN A 20 -11.66 15.76 -4.30
CA ASN A 20 -10.27 15.68 -4.80
C ASN A 20 -9.24 15.12 -3.79
N LEU A 21 -9.68 14.38 -2.77
CA LEU A 21 -8.78 13.67 -1.87
C LEU A 21 -7.94 12.64 -2.63
N PRO A 22 -6.62 12.54 -2.36
CA PRO A 22 -5.78 11.53 -2.97
C PRO A 22 -6.25 10.11 -2.58
N LEU A 23 -6.24 9.22 -3.55
CA LEU A 23 -6.50 7.80 -3.38
C LEU A 23 -5.22 7.03 -3.67
N LEU A 24 -4.67 6.36 -2.66
CA LEU A 24 -3.57 5.43 -2.84
C LEU A 24 -4.13 4.08 -3.30
N VAL A 25 -3.74 3.65 -4.49
CA VAL A 25 -3.96 2.28 -4.95
C VAL A 25 -2.70 1.49 -4.66
N PHE A 26 -2.84 0.34 -4.00
CA PHE A 26 -1.69 -0.48 -3.65
C PHE A 26 -1.88 -1.96 -3.94
N GLY A 27 -0.77 -2.60 -4.22
CA GLY A 27 -0.74 -3.97 -4.69
C GLY A 27 0.66 -4.55 -4.72
N SER A 28 0.76 -5.75 -5.28
CA SER A 28 2.05 -6.38 -5.55
C SER A 28 2.06 -6.93 -6.97
N THR A 29 3.21 -7.40 -7.41
CA THR A 29 3.36 -7.99 -8.72
C THR A 29 3.31 -9.52 -8.59
N ASP A 30 2.60 -10.18 -9.50
CA ASP A 30 2.58 -11.65 -9.52
C ASP A 30 3.85 -12.21 -10.19
N ALA A 31 4.00 -13.54 -10.20
CA ALA A 31 5.13 -14.19 -10.85
C ALA A 31 5.21 -13.93 -12.36
N ASN A 32 4.10 -13.50 -12.98
CA ASN A 32 4.00 -13.16 -14.40
C ASN A 32 4.23 -11.67 -14.69
N ARG A 33 4.74 -10.92 -13.71
CA ARG A 33 5.04 -9.48 -13.82
C ARG A 33 3.80 -8.60 -14.03
N HIS A 34 2.64 -9.07 -13.62
CA HIS A 34 1.42 -8.27 -13.64
C HIS A 34 1.14 -7.67 -12.27
N PHE A 35 0.85 -6.37 -12.25
CA PHE A 35 0.36 -5.69 -11.06
C PHE A 35 -0.99 -6.28 -10.64
N LYS A 36 -1.10 -6.66 -9.36
CA LYS A 36 -2.30 -7.17 -8.70
C LYS A 36 -2.67 -6.20 -7.58
N PRO A 37 -3.62 -5.26 -7.83
CA PRO A 37 -4.14 -4.43 -6.76
C PRO A 37 -4.91 -5.30 -5.78
N PHE A 38 -4.72 -5.05 -4.49
CA PHE A 38 -5.48 -5.73 -3.44
C PHE A 38 -6.04 -4.78 -2.38
N GLY A 39 -5.78 -3.47 -2.50
CA GLY A 39 -6.38 -2.49 -1.62
C GLY A 39 -6.27 -1.07 -2.15
N ILE A 40 -7.07 -0.21 -1.53
CA ILE A 40 -7.07 1.23 -1.75
C ILE A 40 -7.14 1.94 -0.39
N ALA A 41 -6.54 3.13 -0.29
CA ALA A 41 -6.61 3.98 0.89
C ALA A 41 -6.91 5.42 0.46
N LEU A 42 -7.96 5.99 1.03
CA LEU A 42 -8.22 7.43 0.93
C LEU A 42 -7.35 8.14 1.96
N ILE A 43 -6.55 9.10 1.51
CA ILE A 43 -5.67 9.88 2.39
C ILE A 43 -6.05 11.37 2.37
N SER A 44 -5.58 12.12 3.36
CA SER A 44 -5.71 13.57 3.37
C SER A 44 -4.91 14.21 2.23
N HIS A 45 -5.27 15.44 1.86
CA HIS A 45 -4.49 16.27 0.93
C HIS A 45 -3.04 16.49 1.38
N ASP A 46 -2.82 16.47 2.70
CA ASP A 46 -1.50 16.45 3.30
C ASP A 46 -0.97 15.01 3.29
N GLU A 47 -0.47 14.59 2.13
CA GLU A 47 0.20 13.31 1.95
C GLU A 47 1.50 13.33 2.75
N ASN A 48 1.48 12.68 3.92
CA ASN A 48 2.62 12.61 4.81
C ASN A 48 2.96 11.16 5.16
N ALA A 49 4.14 10.98 5.76
CA ALA A 49 4.68 9.66 6.13
C ALA A 49 3.74 8.87 7.06
N GLU A 50 2.90 9.54 7.87
CA GLU A 50 1.99 8.87 8.79
C GLU A 50 0.85 8.17 8.03
N CYS A 51 0.39 8.72 6.91
CA CYS A 51 -0.59 8.05 6.03
C CYS A 51 -0.06 6.70 5.53
N TYR A 52 1.20 6.67 5.09
CA TYR A 52 1.87 5.45 4.65
C TYR A 52 2.09 4.46 5.80
N LYS A 53 2.49 4.95 6.96
CA LYS A 53 2.67 4.11 8.17
C LYS A 53 1.37 3.45 8.61
N GLN A 54 0.27 4.19 8.61
CA GLN A 54 -1.06 3.65 8.92
C GLN A 54 -1.46 2.56 7.92
N LEU A 55 -1.25 2.80 6.63
CA LEU A 55 -1.48 1.81 5.59
C LEU A 55 -0.67 0.52 5.84
N PHE A 56 0.63 0.63 6.10
CA PHE A 56 1.47 -0.54 6.38
C PHE A 56 1.02 -1.30 7.63
N ASN A 57 0.66 -0.59 8.70
CA ASN A 57 0.14 -1.20 9.92
C ASN A 57 -1.17 -1.94 9.66
N SER A 58 -2.07 -1.39 8.84
CA SER A 58 -3.31 -2.04 8.45
C SER A 58 -3.05 -3.32 7.65
N ILE A 59 -2.14 -3.28 6.67
CA ILE A 59 -1.78 -4.48 5.87
C ILE A 59 -1.19 -5.56 6.78
N ASN A 60 -0.27 -5.20 7.68
CA ASN A 60 0.34 -6.16 8.58
C ASN A 60 -0.69 -6.75 9.58
N THR A 61 -1.58 -5.92 10.11
CA THR A 61 -2.67 -6.38 11.00
C THR A 61 -3.57 -7.38 10.30
N LEU A 62 -3.99 -7.07 9.06
CA LEU A 62 -4.82 -7.99 8.26
C LEU A 62 -4.07 -9.28 7.94
N ALA A 63 -2.79 -9.20 7.61
CA ALA A 63 -2.00 -10.40 7.32
C ALA A 63 -1.89 -11.34 8.53
N ILE A 64 -1.70 -10.78 9.72
CA ILE A 64 -1.69 -11.54 10.98
C ILE A 64 -3.07 -12.16 11.23
N GLN A 65 -4.15 -11.41 11.03
CA GLN A 65 -5.52 -11.88 11.28
C GLN A 65 -5.94 -13.00 10.32
N GLU A 66 -5.68 -12.86 9.02
CA GLU A 66 -6.17 -13.77 7.99
C GLU A 66 -5.24 -14.98 7.77
N PHE A 67 -3.92 -14.78 7.91
CA PHE A 67 -2.93 -15.80 7.56
C PHE A 67 -2.09 -16.27 8.74
N ASN A 68 -2.29 -15.72 9.94
CA ASN A 68 -1.43 -15.93 11.10
C ASN A 68 0.06 -15.72 10.77
N HIS A 69 0.33 -14.75 9.88
CA HIS A 69 1.66 -14.47 9.38
C HIS A 69 1.86 -12.96 9.18
N PRO A 70 2.92 -12.35 9.73
CA PRO A 70 3.18 -10.94 9.51
C PRO A 70 3.54 -10.66 8.05
N CYS A 71 3.07 -9.53 7.54
CA CYS A 71 3.51 -9.04 6.24
C CYS A 71 4.69 -8.09 6.45
N LEU A 72 5.90 -8.59 6.21
CA LEU A 72 7.13 -7.81 6.34
C LEU A 72 7.43 -7.07 5.04
N ILE A 73 6.68 -6.00 4.80
CA ILE A 73 6.94 -5.10 3.68
C ILE A 73 8.20 -4.30 4.00
N ASN A 74 9.27 -4.51 3.23
CA ASN A 74 10.55 -3.85 3.41
C ASN A 74 10.97 -3.01 2.19
N GLN A 75 10.17 -3.05 1.11
CA GLN A 75 10.39 -2.29 -0.11
C GLN A 75 9.08 -1.64 -0.52
N LEU A 76 9.12 -0.32 -0.67
CA LEU A 76 8.05 0.46 -1.27
C LEU A 76 8.49 0.95 -2.65
N MET A 77 7.60 0.80 -3.63
CA MET A 77 7.77 1.35 -4.97
C MET A 77 6.56 2.23 -5.30
N GLY A 78 6.80 3.51 -5.54
CA GLY A 78 5.77 4.48 -5.94
C GLY A 78 6.40 5.69 -6.60
N ASP A 79 5.61 6.45 -7.35
CA ASP A 79 6.05 7.74 -7.86
C ASP A 79 5.95 8.80 -6.75
N GLY A 80 6.89 9.75 -6.73
CA GLY A 80 6.75 10.95 -5.91
C GLY A 80 6.66 10.77 -4.38
N ALA A 81 6.89 9.58 -3.82
CA ALA A 81 6.85 9.29 -2.38
C ALA A 81 7.96 10.04 -1.60
N GLN A 82 7.89 11.36 -1.56
CA GLN A 82 8.71 12.20 -0.71
C GLN A 82 8.36 11.87 0.74
N GLY A 83 9.32 11.33 1.48
CA GLY A 83 9.19 11.11 2.92
C GLY A 83 8.77 9.71 3.35
N VAL A 84 8.78 8.72 2.47
CA VAL A 84 8.64 7.32 2.92
C VAL A 84 10.01 6.69 3.12
N LEU A 85 10.64 7.05 4.24
CA LEU A 85 11.59 6.25 5.05
C LEU A 85 11.91 7.01 6.34
#